data_AF-A0A918Z987-F1
#
_entry.id   AF-A0A918Z987-F1
#
_cell.length_a   1.000
_cell.length_b   1.000
_cell.length_c   1.000
_cell.angle_alpha   90.00
_cell.angle_beta   90.00
_cell.angle_gamma   90.00
#
_symmetry.space_group_name_H-M   'P 1'
#
loop_
_entity.id
_entity.type
_entity.pdbx_description
1 polymer ?
#
loop_
_entity_poly.entity_id
_entity_poly.type
_entity_poly.pdbx_seq_one_letter_code
_entity_poly.pdbx_strand_id
1 'polypeptide(L)'
;MSRKSLAAAGLLATALTATLAPSAQAASASITRAEYDKVKLGATVAKLHSTAGSGACKKTSSSSSPGYSSKTYTCKGNKRGSTASFLFVNSKLELKSQGGLDGRTSNGKMTKAKYKKITKGKTVAQMHAVAGRGVCVRTADAEAKGAKSAVYTCEQKSPFGVASFSFTNGKLNGRSQFGLR
;
A
#
# COMPACT_ATOMS: atom_id res chain seq x y z
N MET A 1 -20.66 -44.96 -67.33
CA MET A 1 -21.97 -44.44 -66.90
C MET A 1 -21.92 -44.27 -65.37
N SER A 2 -21.82 -43.03 -64.86
CA SER A 2 -22.90 -42.29 -64.17
C SER A 2 -23.42 -43.05 -62.91
N ARG A 3 -23.45 -42.53 -61.67
CA ARG A 3 -23.67 -41.17 -61.16
C ARG A 3 -23.12 -40.98 -59.72
N LYS A 4 -22.70 -39.74 -59.48
CA LYS A 4 -22.73 -38.91 -58.24
C LYS A 4 -23.40 -39.49 -56.97
N SER A 5 -22.79 -39.22 -55.82
CA SER A 5 -23.42 -38.45 -54.73
C SER A 5 -22.39 -37.89 -53.74
N LEU A 6 -22.50 -36.58 -53.48
CA LEU A 6 -21.85 -35.84 -52.41
C LEU A 6 -22.57 -36.09 -51.08
N ALA A 7 -21.83 -36.15 -49.97
CA ALA A 7 -22.33 -35.72 -48.67
C ALA A 7 -21.18 -35.14 -47.85
N ALA A 8 -21.21 -33.81 -47.71
CA ALA A 8 -20.45 -33.06 -46.74
C ALA A 8 -20.99 -33.32 -45.33
N ALA A 9 -20.10 -33.52 -44.35
CA ALA A 9 -20.45 -33.43 -42.94
C ALA A 9 -19.29 -32.75 -42.21
N GLY A 10 -19.53 -31.51 -41.79
CA GLY A 10 -18.58 -30.69 -41.04
C GLY A 10 -18.38 -31.21 -39.63
N LEU A 11 -17.12 -31.21 -39.18
CA LEU A 11 -16.75 -31.41 -37.78
C LEU A 11 -16.59 -30.04 -37.13
N LEU A 12 -17.55 -29.71 -36.27
CA LEU A 12 -17.56 -28.56 -35.37
C LEU A 12 -16.36 -28.65 -34.40
N ALA A 13 -15.46 -27.67 -34.48
CA ALA A 13 -14.43 -27.46 -33.48
C ALA A 13 -15.04 -26.83 -32.23
N THR A 14 -15.25 -27.62 -31.18
CA THR A 14 -15.58 -27.13 -29.84
C THR A 14 -14.32 -26.58 -29.17
N ALA A 15 -14.13 -25.27 -29.26
CA ALA A 15 -13.12 -24.57 -28.46
C ALA A 15 -13.56 -24.55 -26.99
N LEU A 16 -12.92 -25.38 -26.16
CA LEU A 16 -13.02 -25.28 -24.70
C LEU A 16 -12.36 -23.98 -24.25
N THR A 17 -13.18 -22.94 -24.01
CA THR A 17 -12.78 -21.79 -23.21
C THR A 17 -12.77 -22.21 -21.74
N ALA A 18 -11.62 -22.72 -21.27
CA ALA A 18 -11.37 -22.90 -19.85
C ALA A 18 -11.38 -21.53 -19.17
N THR A 19 -12.51 -21.16 -18.58
CA THR A 19 -12.62 -20.03 -17.65
C THR A 19 -11.77 -20.35 -16.44
N LEU A 20 -10.57 -19.79 -16.38
CA LEU A 20 -9.69 -19.84 -15.21
C LEU A 20 -10.45 -19.21 -14.03
N ALA A 21 -10.96 -20.07 -13.15
CA ALA A 21 -11.46 -19.64 -11.85
C ALA A 21 -10.36 -18.83 -11.14
N PRO A 22 -10.69 -17.72 -10.46
CA PRO A 22 -9.71 -16.99 -9.69
C PRO A 22 -9.14 -17.93 -8.62
N SER A 23 -7.88 -18.35 -8.82
CA SER A 23 -7.15 -19.14 -7.85
C SER A 23 -7.13 -18.39 -6.53
N ALA A 24 -7.82 -18.92 -5.52
CA ALA A 24 -7.76 -18.41 -4.16
C ALA A 24 -6.28 -18.36 -3.75
N GLN A 25 -5.78 -17.15 -3.49
CA GLN A 25 -4.39 -16.93 -3.10
C GLN A 25 -4.14 -17.77 -1.82
N ALA A 26 -3.16 -18.68 -1.88
CA ALA A 26 -2.81 -19.53 -0.76
C ALA A 26 -2.57 -18.69 0.51
N ALA A 27 -2.92 -19.22 1.68
CA ALA A 27 -2.75 -18.53 2.95
C ALA A 27 -1.26 -18.19 3.18
N SER A 28 -0.88 -16.93 2.96
CA SER A 28 0.44 -16.43 3.35
C SER A 28 0.44 -16.04 4.82
N ALA A 29 1.51 -16.37 5.54
CA ALA A 29 1.72 -15.95 6.92
C ALA A 29 2.30 -14.52 7.05
N SER A 30 2.61 -13.87 5.92
CA SER A 30 3.21 -12.54 5.92
C SER A 30 2.81 -11.72 4.70
N ILE A 31 2.75 -10.39 4.86
CA ILE A 31 2.49 -9.46 3.76
C ILE A 31 3.80 -8.93 3.15
N THR A 32 3.82 -8.79 1.83
CA THR A 32 4.88 -8.15 1.07
C THR A 32 4.55 -6.68 0.78
N ARG A 33 5.56 -5.88 0.39
CA ARG A 33 5.30 -4.51 -0.10
C ARG A 33 4.36 -4.47 -1.30
N ALA A 34 4.52 -5.39 -2.26
CA ALA A 34 3.70 -5.41 -3.47
C ALA A 34 2.22 -5.68 -3.14
N GLU A 35 1.94 -6.59 -2.21
CA GLU A 35 0.59 -6.85 -1.71
C GLU A 35 0.05 -5.66 -0.92
N TYR A 36 0.87 -5.07 -0.05
CA TYR A 36 0.51 -3.81 0.62
C TYR A 36 0.09 -2.74 -0.38
N ASP A 37 0.86 -2.49 -1.43
CA ASP A 37 0.57 -1.45 -2.43
C ASP A 37 -0.70 -1.74 -3.25
N LYS A 38 -1.10 -3.01 -3.38
CA LYS A 38 -2.36 -3.43 -4.02
C LYS A 38 -3.59 -3.14 -3.15
N VAL A 39 -3.47 -3.12 -1.82
CA VAL A 39 -4.57 -2.73 -0.93
C VAL A 39 -4.76 -1.21 -1.00
N LYS A 40 -5.84 -0.75 -1.63
CA LYS A 40 -6.13 0.69 -1.79
C LYS A 40 -7.05 1.21 -0.69
N LEU A 41 -6.98 2.50 -0.41
CA LEU A 41 -7.98 3.18 0.42
C LEU A 41 -9.39 2.96 -0.15
N GLY A 42 -10.38 2.90 0.72
CA GLY A 42 -11.76 2.53 0.40
C GLY A 42 -12.00 1.02 0.24
N ALA A 43 -10.95 0.18 0.23
CA ALA A 43 -11.10 -1.28 0.16
C ALA A 43 -11.81 -1.85 1.40
N THR A 44 -12.39 -3.05 1.23
CA THR A 44 -13.03 -3.80 2.32
C THR A 44 -12.03 -4.71 3.04
N VAL A 45 -12.40 -5.19 4.22
CA VAL A 45 -11.61 -6.20 4.97
C VAL A 45 -11.43 -7.48 4.15
N ALA A 46 -12.45 -7.91 3.41
CA ALA A 46 -12.36 -9.08 2.53
C ALA A 46 -11.29 -8.88 1.44
N LYS A 47 -11.20 -7.67 0.85
CA LYS A 47 -10.16 -7.35 -0.13
C LYS A 47 -8.76 -7.34 0.48
N LEU A 48 -8.61 -6.89 1.73
CA LEU A 48 -7.34 -7.00 2.47
C LEU A 48 -6.91 -8.47 2.57
N HIS A 49 -7.75 -9.35 3.10
CA HIS A 49 -7.39 -10.77 3.27
C HIS A 49 -7.17 -11.50 1.94
N SER A 50 -7.94 -11.18 0.90
CA SER A 50 -7.71 -11.70 -0.44
C SER A 50 -6.38 -11.26 -1.05
N THR A 51 -5.91 -10.05 -0.71
CA THR A 51 -4.67 -9.49 -1.28
C THR A 51 -3.43 -9.89 -0.49
N ALA A 52 -3.52 -9.93 0.85
CA ALA A 52 -2.40 -10.21 1.73
C ALA A 52 -2.28 -11.71 2.12
N GLY A 53 -3.30 -12.51 1.81
CA GLY A 53 -3.49 -13.84 2.38
C GLY A 53 -4.22 -13.76 3.73
N SER A 54 -5.10 -14.73 3.98
CA SER A 54 -5.94 -14.76 5.19
C SER A 54 -5.14 -14.87 6.49
N GLY A 55 -3.94 -15.47 6.46
CA GLY A 55 -3.07 -15.66 7.62
C GLY A 55 -2.13 -14.49 7.96
N ALA A 56 -1.93 -13.54 7.05
CA ALA A 56 -0.91 -12.50 7.20
C ALA A 56 -1.32 -11.39 8.17
N CYS A 57 -2.62 -11.13 8.28
CA CYS A 57 -3.19 -9.98 8.98
C CYS A 57 -4.14 -10.43 10.09
N LYS A 58 -3.93 -9.93 11.31
CA LYS A 58 -4.79 -10.20 12.46
C LYS A 58 -5.48 -8.93 12.91
N LYS A 59 -6.76 -9.05 13.30
CA LYS A 59 -7.48 -7.95 13.96
C LYS A 59 -6.84 -7.71 15.31
N THR A 60 -6.33 -6.49 15.54
CA THR A 60 -5.63 -6.11 16.78
C THR A 60 -6.43 -5.14 17.62
N SER A 61 -7.41 -4.45 17.02
CA SER A 61 -8.32 -3.58 17.75
C SER A 61 -9.66 -3.47 17.02
N SER A 62 -10.73 -3.27 17.77
CA SER A 62 -12.04 -2.91 17.23
C SER A 62 -12.83 -2.07 18.22
N SER A 63 -13.58 -1.11 17.71
CA SER A 63 -14.52 -0.29 18.48
C SER A 63 -15.80 -0.07 17.68
N SER A 64 -16.92 0.11 18.37
CA SER A 64 -18.20 0.39 17.74
C SER A 64 -19.11 1.20 18.65
N SER A 65 -19.82 2.14 18.07
CA SER A 65 -20.89 2.94 18.69
C SER A 65 -21.96 3.22 17.62
N PRO A 66 -23.15 3.73 17.98
CA PRO A 66 -24.18 4.06 16.99
C PRO A 66 -23.63 4.98 15.89
N GLY A 67 -23.72 4.54 14.62
CA GLY A 67 -23.22 5.27 13.45
C GLY A 67 -21.70 5.20 13.21
N TYR A 68 -20.94 4.46 14.03
CA TYR A 68 -19.49 4.35 13.90
C TYR A 68 -18.98 2.94 14.20
N SER A 69 -18.12 2.43 13.33
CA SER A 69 -17.35 1.21 13.61
C SER A 69 -15.91 1.38 13.14
N SER A 70 -14.96 0.89 13.93
CA SER A 70 -13.57 0.83 13.54
C SER A 70 -12.96 -0.53 13.80
N LYS A 71 -12.07 -0.96 12.89
CA LYS A 71 -11.32 -2.21 13.00
C LYS A 71 -9.90 -1.97 12.54
N THR A 72 -8.92 -2.30 13.38
CA THR A 72 -7.51 -2.26 13.01
C THR A 72 -7.00 -3.67 12.78
N TYR A 73 -6.34 -3.87 11.65
CA TYR A 73 -5.63 -5.11 11.31
C TYR A 73 -4.14 -4.82 11.22
N THR A 74 -3.36 -5.62 11.95
CA THR A 74 -1.90 -5.58 11.86
C THR A 74 -1.42 -6.82 11.13
N CYS A 75 -0.53 -6.64 10.16
CA CYS A 75 0.02 -7.72 9.38
C CYS A 75 1.51 -7.86 9.65
N LYS A 76 1.96 -9.10 9.87
CA LYS A 76 3.39 -9.40 9.93
C LYS A 76 3.96 -9.24 8.53
N GLY A 77 5.01 -8.44 8.38
CA GLY A 77 5.70 -8.32 7.11
C GLY A 77 6.63 -9.51 6.83
N ASN A 78 6.98 -9.72 5.57
CA ASN A 78 7.85 -10.81 5.14
C ASN A 78 9.35 -10.61 5.50
N LYS A 79 9.71 -9.49 6.12
CA LYS A 79 11.06 -9.20 6.64
C LYS A 79 11.05 -9.09 8.16
N ARG A 80 12.20 -9.37 8.80
CA ARG A 80 12.37 -9.26 10.25
C ARG A 80 12.03 -7.85 10.73
N GLY A 81 11.12 -7.74 11.69
CA GLY A 81 10.68 -6.46 12.26
C GLY A 81 9.78 -5.61 11.34
N SER A 82 9.44 -6.10 10.15
CA SER A 82 8.53 -5.38 9.25
C SER A 82 7.07 -5.63 9.59
N THR A 83 6.23 -4.60 9.40
CA THR A 83 4.82 -4.63 9.77
C THR A 83 3.99 -3.74 8.87
N ALA A 84 2.71 -4.05 8.75
CA ALA A 84 1.70 -3.20 8.14
C ALA A 84 0.52 -3.02 9.10
N SER A 85 -0.13 -1.87 9.05
CA SER A 85 -1.38 -1.62 9.78
C SER A 85 -2.43 -1.06 8.83
N PHE A 86 -3.67 -1.48 9.05
CA PHE A 86 -4.84 -1.11 8.25
C PHE A 86 -6.00 -0.76 9.18
N LEU A 87 -6.44 0.48 9.16
CA LEU A 87 -7.59 0.96 9.92
C LEU A 87 -8.79 1.10 8.99
N PHE A 88 -9.80 0.30 9.27
CA PHE A 88 -11.10 0.36 8.63
C PHE A 88 -12.04 1.18 9.50
N VAL A 89 -12.75 2.12 8.89
CA VAL A 89 -13.84 2.87 9.51
C VAL A 89 -15.08 2.63 8.66
N ASN A 90 -16.20 2.29 9.31
CA ASN A 90 -17.47 1.99 8.63
C ASN A 90 -17.29 1.02 7.44
N SER A 91 -16.51 -0.04 7.68
CA SER A 91 -16.18 -1.11 6.72
C SER A 91 -15.30 -0.73 5.51
N LYS A 92 -14.79 0.50 5.44
CA LYS A 92 -13.86 0.96 4.39
C LYS A 92 -12.49 1.27 4.97
N LEU A 93 -11.44 0.94 4.23
CA LEU A 93 -10.08 1.26 4.61
C LEU A 93 -9.84 2.76 4.52
N GLU A 94 -9.67 3.43 5.66
CA GLU A 94 -9.41 4.87 5.70
C GLU A 94 -7.93 5.19 5.93
N LEU A 95 -7.18 4.30 6.59
CA LEU A 95 -5.76 4.49 6.82
C LEU A 95 -5.00 3.19 6.66
N LYS A 96 -3.85 3.28 6.02
CA LYS A 96 -2.86 2.21 5.96
C LYS A 96 -1.47 2.77 6.23
N SER A 97 -0.68 2.00 6.95
CA SER A 97 0.71 2.34 7.24
C SER A 97 1.60 1.10 7.17
N GLN A 98 2.88 1.32 6.97
CA GLN A 98 3.88 0.27 6.91
C GLN A 98 5.21 0.72 7.51
N GLY A 99 5.93 -0.25 8.04
CA GLY A 99 7.34 -0.13 8.39
C GLY A 99 8.11 -1.32 7.85
N GLY A 100 9.14 -1.05 7.05
CA GLY A 100 10.12 -2.05 6.64
C GLY A 100 9.64 -3.14 5.67
N LEU A 101 8.44 -3.04 5.08
CA LEU A 101 7.92 -4.08 4.16
C LEU A 101 8.72 -4.23 2.87
N ASP A 102 9.34 -3.14 2.42
CA ASP A 102 9.99 -3.09 1.11
C ASP A 102 11.49 -3.38 1.19
N GLY A 103 12.09 -3.37 2.38
CA GLY A 103 13.52 -3.16 2.51
C GLY A 103 14.02 -1.85 1.88
N ARG A 104 13.14 -1.00 1.32
CA ARG A 104 13.40 0.40 1.00
C ARG A 104 13.47 1.14 2.31
N THR A 105 14.61 0.97 2.96
CA THR A 105 15.09 1.94 3.92
C THR A 105 15.36 3.23 3.15
N SER A 106 15.21 4.35 3.83
CA SER A 106 15.80 5.57 3.31
C SER A 106 17.27 5.30 2.99
N ASN A 107 17.80 5.84 1.89
CA ASN A 107 19.22 5.70 1.60
C ASN A 107 20.13 6.53 2.55
N GLY A 108 19.57 7.12 3.61
CA GLY A 108 20.31 7.81 4.65
C GLY A 108 20.84 9.19 4.24
N LYS A 109 20.44 9.73 3.07
CA LYS A 109 20.99 10.99 2.55
C LYS A 109 20.17 12.22 2.97
N MET A 110 19.29 12.11 3.95
CA MET A 110 18.61 13.27 4.52
C MET A 110 19.60 14.08 5.37
N THR A 111 19.54 15.42 5.25
CA THR A 111 20.37 16.35 6.02
C THR A 111 19.51 17.49 6.55
N LYS A 112 20.00 18.21 7.56
CA LYS A 112 19.32 19.40 8.09
C LYS A 112 19.18 20.49 7.03
N ALA A 113 20.17 20.64 6.15
CA ALA A 113 20.13 21.59 5.05
C ALA A 113 19.01 21.27 4.05
N LYS A 114 18.84 19.99 3.67
CA LYS A 114 17.74 19.55 2.80
C LYS A 114 16.39 19.72 3.50
N TYR A 115 16.29 19.37 4.78
CA TYR A 115 15.09 19.60 5.58
C TYR A 115 14.67 21.06 5.49
N LYS A 116 15.54 22.02 5.84
CA LYS A 116 15.23 23.46 5.84
C LYS A 116 14.61 23.94 4.53
N LYS A 117 15.08 23.42 3.38
CA LYS A 117 14.57 23.75 2.04
C LYS A 117 13.17 23.17 1.73
N ILE A 118 12.69 22.16 2.45
CA ILE A 118 11.37 21.52 2.23
C ILE A 118 10.33 22.20 3.13
N THR A 119 9.70 23.27 2.63
CA THR A 119 8.73 24.09 3.36
C THR A 119 7.27 23.74 3.05
N LYS A 120 6.34 24.20 3.91
CA LYS A 120 4.89 24.00 3.73
C LYS A 120 4.43 24.48 2.34
N GLY A 121 3.39 23.86 1.81
CA GLY A 121 2.84 24.16 0.48
C GLY A 121 3.58 23.51 -0.69
N LYS A 122 4.77 22.92 -0.47
CA LYS A 122 5.46 22.14 -1.51
C LYS A 122 4.71 20.86 -1.83
N THR A 123 4.82 20.41 -3.08
CA THR A 123 4.29 19.12 -3.53
C THR A 123 5.23 17.96 -3.14
N VAL A 124 4.72 16.74 -3.23
CA VAL A 124 5.53 15.52 -3.05
C VAL A 124 6.72 15.49 -4.03
N ALA A 125 6.49 15.88 -5.29
CA ALA A 125 7.55 15.94 -6.30
C ALA A 125 8.63 16.97 -5.92
N GLN A 126 8.24 18.15 -5.44
CA GLN A 126 9.18 19.18 -4.98
C GLN A 126 9.97 18.74 -3.74
N MET A 127 9.34 18.01 -2.81
CA MET A 127 10.04 17.39 -1.69
C MET A 127 11.11 16.40 -2.20
N HIS A 128 10.76 15.49 -3.11
CA HIS A 128 11.72 14.53 -3.66
C HIS A 128 12.85 15.19 -4.46
N ALA A 129 12.57 16.29 -5.17
CA ALA A 129 13.58 17.06 -5.86
C ALA A 129 14.64 17.64 -4.90
N VAL A 130 14.20 18.12 -3.73
CA VAL A 130 15.12 18.66 -2.70
C VAL A 130 15.81 17.55 -1.91
N ALA A 131 15.07 16.51 -1.51
CA ALA A 131 15.62 15.42 -0.70
C ALA A 131 16.60 14.56 -1.51
N GLY A 132 16.22 14.24 -2.74
CA GLY A 132 16.86 13.27 -3.62
C GLY A 132 16.05 11.97 -3.74
N ARG A 133 16.29 11.23 -4.83
CA ARG A 133 15.66 9.94 -5.09
C ARG A 133 16.01 8.92 -4.00
N GLY A 134 15.01 8.19 -3.50
CA GLY A 134 15.19 7.15 -2.48
C GLY A 134 15.52 7.66 -1.07
N VAL A 135 15.53 8.98 -0.85
CA VAL A 135 15.81 9.56 0.48
C VAL A 135 14.59 9.48 1.39
N CYS A 136 13.39 9.65 0.83
CA CYS A 136 12.14 9.63 1.57
C CYS A 136 11.31 8.41 1.18
N VAL A 137 10.82 7.70 2.18
CA VAL A 137 9.99 6.50 2.04
C VAL A 137 8.58 6.83 2.51
N ARG A 138 7.58 6.45 1.71
CA ARG A 138 6.18 6.61 2.09
C ARG A 138 5.82 5.56 3.13
N THR A 139 5.41 6.01 4.31
CA THR A 139 5.14 5.16 5.47
C THR A 139 3.66 5.08 5.81
N ALA A 140 2.85 6.05 5.38
CA ALA A 140 1.41 6.01 5.58
C ALA A 140 0.61 6.70 4.46
N ASP A 141 -0.62 6.24 4.31
CA ASP A 141 -1.67 6.76 3.46
C ASP A 141 -2.96 6.84 4.27
N ALA A 142 -3.70 7.93 4.13
CA ALA A 142 -5.02 8.05 4.72
C ALA A 142 -5.97 8.81 3.80
N GLU A 143 -7.26 8.51 3.90
CA GLU A 143 -8.33 9.28 3.29
C GLU A 143 -9.52 9.28 4.25
N ALA A 144 -9.91 10.46 4.69
CA ALA A 144 -11.06 10.67 5.56
C ALA A 144 -11.84 11.87 5.05
N LYS A 145 -13.16 11.70 4.87
CA LYS A 145 -14.06 12.77 4.39
C LYS A 145 -13.56 13.47 3.11
N GLY A 146 -12.98 12.71 2.18
CA GLY A 146 -12.43 13.21 0.90
C GLY A 146 -11.05 13.89 0.99
N ALA A 147 -10.51 14.10 2.19
CA ALA A 147 -9.16 14.62 2.37
C ALA A 147 -8.14 13.48 2.31
N LYS A 148 -7.23 13.54 1.33
CA LYS A 148 -6.17 12.54 1.14
C LYS A 148 -4.90 12.98 1.82
N SER A 149 -4.33 12.13 2.67
CA SER A 149 -3.10 12.39 3.39
C SER A 149 -2.05 11.32 3.15
N ALA A 150 -0.78 11.72 3.24
CA ALA A 150 0.36 10.83 3.10
C ALA A 150 1.48 11.26 4.04
N VAL A 151 2.20 10.29 4.59
CA VAL A 151 3.38 10.54 5.43
C VAL A 151 4.60 9.94 4.76
N TYR A 152 5.68 10.72 4.73
CA TYR A 152 7.00 10.31 4.27
C TYR A 152 8.00 10.45 5.40
N THR A 153 8.81 9.41 5.58
CA THR A 153 9.93 9.40 6.52
C THR A 153 11.24 9.42 5.74
N CYS A 154 12.17 10.28 6.11
CA CYS A 154 13.46 10.44 5.46
C CYS A 154 14.57 10.37 6.50
N GLU A 155 15.47 9.41 6.38
CA GLU A 155 16.51 9.16 7.38
C GLU A 155 17.85 9.74 6.93
N GLN A 156 18.65 10.13 7.91
CA GLN A 156 20.08 10.32 7.76
C GLN A 156 20.79 8.98 7.93
N LYS A 157 22.02 8.86 7.44
CA LYS A 157 22.87 7.67 7.63
C LYS A 157 23.16 7.38 9.10
N SER A 158 23.12 8.42 9.94
CA SER A 158 23.24 8.30 11.39
C SER A 158 21.94 7.73 11.97
N PRO A 159 22.01 6.78 12.93
CA PRO A 159 20.85 6.09 13.47
C PRO A 159 19.81 6.99 14.16
N PHE A 160 20.15 8.24 14.46
CA PHE A 160 19.28 9.16 15.21
C PHE A 160 18.70 10.30 14.38
N GLY A 161 19.09 10.43 13.11
CA GLY A 161 18.65 11.53 12.25
C GLY A 161 17.45 11.15 11.39
N VAL A 162 16.31 11.81 11.58
CA VAL A 162 15.09 11.55 10.81
C VAL A 162 14.27 12.81 10.59
N ALA A 163 13.63 12.91 9.43
CA ALA A 163 12.55 13.86 9.15
C ALA A 163 11.27 13.11 8.81
N SER A 164 10.14 13.70 9.20
CA SER A 164 8.80 13.28 8.79
C SER A 164 8.09 14.43 8.10
N PHE A 165 7.39 14.11 7.01
CA PHE A 165 6.65 15.06 6.20
C PHE A 165 5.23 14.55 5.98
N SER A 166 4.26 15.33 6.43
CA SER A 166 2.84 15.06 6.25
C SER A 166 2.31 15.92 5.11
N PHE A 167 1.61 15.28 4.19
CA PHE A 167 0.94 15.90 3.06
C PHE A 167 -0.56 15.72 3.24
N THR A 168 -1.32 16.76 2.88
CA THR A 168 -2.77 16.69 2.72
C THR A 168 -3.12 17.30 1.37
N ASN A 169 -3.96 16.62 0.59
CA ASN A 169 -4.36 16.99 -0.77
C ASN A 169 -3.15 17.35 -1.67
N GLY A 170 -2.07 16.56 -1.55
CA GLY A 170 -0.86 16.70 -2.36
C GLY A 170 0.10 17.83 -1.94
N LYS A 171 -0.22 18.58 -0.88
CA LYS A 171 0.57 19.71 -0.38
C LYS A 171 1.10 19.43 1.02
N LEU A 172 2.36 19.81 1.27
CA LEU A 172 2.98 19.66 2.57
C LEU A 172 2.28 20.57 3.59
N ASN A 173 1.68 19.99 4.63
CA ASN A 173 1.03 20.72 5.72
C ASN A 173 1.77 20.57 7.05
N GLY A 174 2.40 19.43 7.28
CA GLY A 174 3.14 19.11 8.50
C GLY A 174 4.57 18.68 8.21
N ARG A 175 5.49 19.05 9.09
CA ARG A 175 6.90 18.65 9.02
C ARG A 175 7.50 18.60 10.41
N SER A 176 8.33 17.62 10.66
CA SER A 176 9.13 17.49 11.88
C SER A 176 10.48 16.88 11.57
N GLN A 177 11.46 17.12 12.44
CA GLN A 177 12.74 16.45 12.37
C GLN A 177 13.27 16.21 13.77
N PHE A 178 14.11 15.20 13.90
CA PHE A 178 14.88 14.91 15.09
C PHE A 178 16.29 14.48 14.69
N GLY A 179 17.30 14.96 15.41
CA GLY A 179 18.69 14.52 15.27
C GLY A 179 19.36 14.77 13.91
N LEU A 180 18.74 15.52 12.98
CA LEU A 180 19.36 15.81 11.67
C LEU A 180 20.55 16.77 11.83
N ARG A 181 21.64 16.44 11.15
CA ARG A 181 22.84 17.27 11.03
C ARG A 181 22.93 17.90 9.63
#